data_AF-A0AA37IYZ3-F1
#
_entry.id   AF-A0AA37IYZ3-F1
#
_cell.length_a   1.000
_cell.length_b   1.000
_cell.length_c   1.000
_cell.angle_alpha   90.00
_cell.angle_beta   90.00
_cell.angle_gamma   90.00
#
_symmetry.space_group_name_H-M   'P 1'
#
loop_
_entity.id
_entity.type
_entity.pdbx_description
1 polymer ?
#
loop_
_entity_poly.entity_id
_entity_poly.type
_entity_poly.pdbx_seq_one_letter_code
_entity_poly.pdbx_strand_id
1 'polypeptide(L)' 'MTPAEKLAAYEAMQQFVQQRYDEAVARMAQLKAQGREKSATYRQMMGDKLQFQNVLSLYKIYGLDNPDRKDAS' A
#
# COMPACT_ATOMS: atom_id res chain seq x y z
N MET A 1 -2.47 25.76 0.42
CA MET A 1 -2.93 24.50 1.02
C MET A 1 -3.17 24.74 2.51
N THR A 2 -4.40 24.63 2.97
CA THR A 2 -4.77 24.70 4.38
C THR A 2 -4.35 23.41 5.10
N PRO A 3 -4.29 23.40 6.44
CA PRO A 3 -4.04 22.18 7.20
C PRO A 3 -5.02 21.05 6.85
N ALA A 4 -6.31 21.38 6.65
CA ALA A 4 -7.34 20.41 6.28
C ALA A 4 -7.10 19.82 4.88
N GLU A 5 -6.73 20.66 3.89
CA GLU A 5 -6.38 20.19 2.55
C GLU A 5 -5.16 19.26 2.61
N LYS A 6 -4.16 19.58 3.44
CA LYS A 6 -2.96 18.75 3.63
C LYS A 6 -3.30 17.38 4.23
N LEU A 7 -4.20 17.35 5.21
CA LEU A 7 -4.67 16.11 5.81
C LEU A 7 -5.42 15.25 4.78
N ALA A 8 -6.35 15.83 4.03
CA ALA A 8 -7.10 15.10 3.00
C ALA A 8 -6.19 14.51 1.91
N ALA A 9 -5.17 15.26 1.48
CA ALA A 9 -4.17 14.76 0.52
C ALA A 9 -3.35 13.60 1.10
N TYR A 10 -3.04 13.64 2.40
CA TYR A 10 -2.36 12.56 3.10
C TYR A 10 -3.23 11.30 3.19
N GLU A 11 -4.49 11.44 3.60
CA GLU A 11 -5.44 10.32 3.67
C GLU A 11 -5.66 9.67 2.30
N ALA A 12 -5.80 10.48 1.25
CA ALA A 12 -5.91 10.00 -0.13
C ALA A 12 -4.65 9.23 -0.55
N MET A 13 -3.46 9.72 -0.20
CA MET A 13 -2.20 9.02 -0.49
C MET A 13 -2.11 7.68 0.26
N GLN A 14 -2.52 7.65 1.53
CA GLN A 14 -2.53 6.42 2.31
C GLN A 14 -3.48 5.38 1.71
N GLN A 15 -4.70 5.79 1.36
CA GLN A 15 -5.67 4.91 0.70
C GLN A 15 -5.13 4.38 -0.62
N PHE A 16 -4.48 5.25 -1.42
CA PHE A 16 -3.84 4.85 -2.67
C PHE A 16 -2.78 3.77 -2.43
N VAL A 17 -1.84 3.97 -1.50
CA VAL A 17 -0.79 2.99 -1.20
C VAL A 17 -1.39 1.62 -0.83
N GLN A 18 -2.43 1.61 0.01
CA GLN A 18 -3.10 0.38 0.41
C GLN A 18 -3.74 -0.32 -0.79
N GLN A 19 -4.49 0.40 -1.62
CA GLN A 19 -5.11 -0.14 -2.83
C GLN A 19 -4.07 -0.73 -3.79
N ARG A 20 -2.95 -0.02 -4.02
CA ARG A 20 -1.89 -0.51 -4.92
C ARG A 20 -1.21 -1.77 -4.39
N TYR A 21 -1.01 -1.87 -3.08
CA TYR A 21 -0.51 -3.08 -2.44
C TYR A 21 -1.46 -4.27 -2.66
N ASP A 22 -2.76 -4.07 -2.37
CA ASP A 22 -3.77 -5.12 -2.47
C ASP A 22 -3.96 -5.59 -3.93
N GLU A 23 -3.97 -4.66 -4.88
CA GLU A 23 -4.01 -4.97 -6.31
C GLU A 23 -2.82 -5.83 -6.75
N ALA A 24 -1.60 -5.47 -6.33
CA ALA A 24 -0.40 -6.22 -6.66
C ALA A 24 -0.47 -7.65 -6.11
N VAL A 25 -0.89 -7.80 -4.84
CA VAL A 25 -1.09 -9.12 -4.21
C VAL A 25 -2.13 -9.95 -4.96
N ALA A 26 -3.29 -9.37 -5.28
CA ALA A 26 -4.36 -10.06 -5.99
C ALA A 26 -3.92 -10.48 -7.40
N ARG A 27 -3.24 -9.61 -8.15
CA ARG A 27 -2.71 -9.92 -9.49
C ARG A 27 -1.64 -11.00 -9.45
N MET A 28 -0.73 -10.97 -8.46
CA MET A 28 0.24 -12.04 -8.27
C MET A 28 -0.45 -13.38 -8.01
N ALA A 29 -1.49 -13.41 -7.16
CA ALA A 29 -2.25 -14.63 -6.89
C ALA A 29 -2.93 -15.19 -8.16
N GLN A 30 -3.53 -14.32 -8.98
CA GLN A 30 -4.12 -14.71 -10.27
C GLN A 30 -3.06 -15.30 -11.23
N LEU A 31 -1.91 -14.65 -11.38
CA LEU A 31 -0.82 -15.13 -12.23
C LEU A 31 -0.26 -16.46 -11.72
N LYS A 32 -0.18 -16.64 -10.40
CA LYS A 32 0.23 -17.89 -9.76
C LYS A 32 -0.73 -19.03 -10.10
N ALA A 33 -2.04 -18.80 -9.97
CA ALA A 33 -3.06 -19.78 -10.35
C ALA A 33 -2.98 -20.19 -11.84
N GLN A 34 -2.48 -19.30 -12.70
CA GLN A 34 -2.23 -19.56 -14.12
C GLN A 34 -0.85 -20.18 -14.42
N GLY A 35 -0.01 -20.45 -13.41
CA GLY A 35 1.35 -20.96 -13.59
C GLY A 35 2.35 -19.94 -14.15
N ARG A 36 2.05 -18.63 -14.07
CA ARG A 36 2.82 -17.54 -14.72
C ARG A 36 3.78 -16.81 -13.77
N GLU A 37 4.28 -17.48 -12.74
CA GLU A 37 5.19 -16.89 -11.73
C GLU A 37 6.51 -16.38 -12.33
N LYS A 38 6.95 -16.94 -13.46
CA LYS A 38 8.18 -16.50 -14.17
C LYS A 38 7.95 -15.38 -15.19
N SER A 39 6.72 -14.86 -15.30
CA SER A 39 6.41 -13.79 -16.26
C SER A 39 7.01 -12.45 -15.84
N ALA A 40 7.25 -11.56 -16.81
CA ALA A 40 7.69 -10.19 -16.55
C ALA A 40 6.65 -9.44 -15.69
N THR A 41 5.35 -9.63 -15.98
CA THR A 41 4.25 -9.06 -15.21
C THR A 41 4.28 -9.50 -13.74
N TYR A 42 4.52 -10.78 -13.45
CA TYR A 42 4.61 -11.24 -12.07
C TYR A 42 5.76 -10.55 -11.31
N ARG A 43 6.93 -10.43 -11.95
CA ARG A 43 8.08 -9.72 -11.35
C ARG A 43 7.79 -8.25 -11.12
N GLN A 44 7.10 -7.59 -12.04
CA GLN A 44 6.67 -6.20 -11.86
C GLN A 44 5.73 -6.07 -10.66
N MET A 45 4.69 -6.91 -10.56
CA MET A 45 3.76 -6.89 -9.42
C MET A 45 4.46 -7.21 -8.10
N MET A 46 5.48 -8.08 -8.11
CA MET A 46 6.29 -8.34 -6.92
C MET A 46 7.08 -7.10 -6.50
N GLY A 47 7.65 -6.36 -7.45
CA GLY A 47 8.31 -5.08 -7.20
C GLY A 47 7.34 -4.06 -6.60
N ASP A 48 6.18 -3.89 -7.21
CA ASP A 48 5.12 -2.99 -6.72
C ASP A 48 4.69 -3.37 -5.29
N LYS A 49 4.46 -4.66 -5.03
CA LYS A 49 4.12 -5.17 -3.69
C LYS A 49 5.18 -4.76 -2.66
N LEU A 50 6.47 -5.00 -2.94
CA LEU A 50 7.54 -4.67 -2.01
C LEU A 50 7.66 -3.16 -1.77
N GLN A 51 7.53 -2.36 -2.82
CA GLN A 51 7.55 -0.90 -2.72
C GLN A 51 6.43 -0.39 -1.81
N PHE A 52 5.18 -0.80 -2.04
CA PHE A 52 4.05 -0.34 -1.24
C PHE A 52 4.08 -0.93 0.19
N GLN A 53 4.57 -2.17 0.36
CA GLN A 53 4.79 -2.74 1.69
C GLN A 53 5.77 -1.91 2.53
N ASN A 54 6.83 -1.38 1.93
CA ASN A 54 7.78 -0.52 2.63
C ASN A 54 7.12 0.80 3.09
N VAL A 55 6.30 1.41 2.23
CA VAL A 55 5.56 2.64 2.60
C VAL A 55 4.54 2.37 3.71
N LEU A 56 3.77 1.28 3.61
CA LEU A 56 2.85 0.87 4.67
C LEU A 56 3.58 0.60 5.99
N SER A 57 4.78 0.03 5.93
CA SER A 57 5.61 -0.18 7.13
C SER A 57 6.06 1.13 7.76
N LEU A 58 6.38 2.16 6.94
CA LEU A 58 6.67 3.50 7.44
C LEU A 58 5.45 4.12 8.13
N TYR A 59 4.24 4.01 7.56
CA TYR A 59 3.04 4.50 8.24
C TYR A 59 2.85 3.87 9.62
N LYS A 60 3.07 2.55 9.74
CA LYS A 60 3.00 1.85 11.04
C LYS A 60 3.99 2.40 12.06
N ILE A 61 5.24 2.65 11.64
CA ILE A 61 6.29 3.22 12.51
C ILE A 61 5.86 4.57 13.09
N TYR A 62 5.20 5.39 12.29
CA TYR A 62 4.71 6.71 12.72
C TYR A 62 3.28 6.68 13.31
N GLY A 63 2.69 5.49 13.51
CA GLY A 63 1.34 5.35 14.04
C GLY A 63 0.22 5.84 13.11
N LEU A 64 0.53 6.00 11.83
CA LEU A 64 -0.39 6.51 10.83
C LEU A 64 -1.29 5.41 10.23
N ASP A 65 -1.06 4.15 10.57
CA ASP A 65 -1.81 2.99 10.09
C ASP A 65 -3.22 2.84 10.69
N ASN A 66 -3.56 3.66 11.68
CA ASN A 66 -4.88 3.64 12.32
C ASN A 66 -5.31 5.06 12.75
N PRO A 67 -6.25 5.72 12.06
CA PRO A 67 -6.75 7.04 12.45
C PRO A 67 -7.56 7.02 13.76
N ASP A 68 -7.98 5.85 14.26
CA ASP A 68 -8.71 5.69 15.53
C ASP A 68 -7.82 5.51 16.77
N ARG A 69 -6.48 5.62 16.63
CA ARG A 69 -5.57 5.55 17.77
C ARG A 69 -5.69 6.85 18.61
N LYS A 70 -6.69 6.89 19.51
CA LYS A 70 -6.87 7.91 20.56
C LYS A 70 -5.82 7.83 21.68
N ASP A 71 -4.81 6.99 21.50
CA ASP A 71 -3.87 6.59 22.56
C ASP A 71 -2.46 7.08 22.21
N ALA A 72 -2.33 8.39 22.07
CA ALA A 72 -1.06 9.09 22.24
C ALA A 72 -1.36 10.32 23.11
N SER A 73 -1.69 10.03 24.36
CA SER A 73 -1.63 11.00 25.48
C SER A 73 -0.18 11.30 25.81
#